data_AF-A0A2X3M2I7-F1
#
_entry.id   AF-A0A2X3M2I7-F1
#
_cell.length_a   1.000
_cell.length_b   1.000
_cell.length_c   1.000
_cell.angle_alpha   90.00
_cell.angle_beta   90.00
_cell.angle_gamma   90.00
#
_symmetry.space_group_name_H-M   'P 1'
#
loop_
_entity.id
_entity.type
_entity.pdbx_description
1 polymer ?
#
loop_
_entity_poly.entity_id
_entity_poly.type
_entity_poly.pdbx_seq_one_letter_code
_entity_poly.pdbx_strand_id
1 'polypeptide(L)'
;MSMPATSTKTTKLATSLIDEYALLGWRAMLTEVNLSPKPGLVDRINCGAHKDMALEDFHRSALAIQGWLPRFIEFGACSAEMAPEAVLHGLRPIGYGLAKVICSAPLRA
;
A
#
# COMPACT_ATOMS: atom_id res chain seq x y z
N MET A 1 -21.43 4.62 40.13
CA MET A 1 -20.95 5.64 39.17
C MET A 1 -20.99 5.00 37.80
N SER A 2 -22.01 5.31 36.99
CA SER A 2 -22.16 4.73 35.65
C SER A 2 -21.21 5.45 34.70
N MET A 3 -20.32 4.69 34.05
CA MET A 3 -19.50 5.23 32.96
C MET A 3 -20.35 5.47 31.72
N PRO A 4 -20.11 6.54 30.94
CA PRO A 4 -20.80 6.77 29.70
C PRO A 4 -20.32 5.74 28.67
N ALA A 5 -21.27 5.15 27.93
CA ALA A 5 -20.96 4.33 26.78
C ALA A 5 -20.36 5.21 25.68
N THR A 6 -19.08 5.03 25.36
CA THR A 6 -18.46 5.63 24.17
C THR A 6 -19.09 4.97 22.95
N SER A 7 -20.02 5.67 22.32
CA SER A 7 -20.61 5.28 21.04
C SER A 7 -19.56 5.48 19.95
N THR A 8 -18.79 4.44 19.65
CA THR A 8 -17.81 4.41 18.54
C THR A 8 -18.58 4.35 17.22
N LYS A 9 -18.84 5.53 16.65
CA LYS A 9 -19.37 5.65 15.29
C LYS A 9 -18.26 5.28 14.30
N THR A 10 -18.20 4.02 13.89
CA THR A 10 -17.39 3.59 12.74
C THR A 10 -17.82 4.40 11.51
N THR A 11 -17.05 5.41 11.13
CA THR A 11 -17.36 6.27 9.99
C THR A 11 -16.84 5.60 8.73
N LYS A 12 -17.75 5.02 7.94
CA LYS A 12 -17.39 4.42 6.65
C LYS A 12 -16.97 5.51 5.67
N LEU A 13 -15.74 5.43 5.15
CA LEU A 13 -15.25 6.39 4.15
C LEU A 13 -16.08 6.31 2.86
N ALA A 14 -16.25 7.43 2.17
CA ALA A 14 -16.88 7.44 0.85
C ALA A 14 -15.99 6.69 -0.16
N THR A 15 -16.58 5.84 -1.00
CA THR A 15 -15.84 5.06 -2.01
C THR A 15 -15.02 5.95 -2.95
N SER A 16 -15.57 7.11 -3.35
CA SER A 16 -14.84 8.07 -4.19
C SER A 16 -13.55 8.57 -3.56
N LEU A 17 -13.52 8.75 -2.23
CA LEU A 17 -12.33 9.19 -1.52
C LEU A 17 -11.29 8.06 -1.43
N ILE A 18 -11.75 6.81 -1.27
CA ILE A 18 -10.87 5.63 -1.29
C ILE A 18 -10.19 5.51 -2.66
N ASP A 19 -10.95 5.65 -3.74
CA ASP A 19 -10.43 5.56 -5.11
C ASP A 19 -9.45 6.70 -5.42
N GLU A 20 -9.74 7.92 -4.95
CA GLU A 20 -8.85 9.07 -5.11
C GLU A 20 -7.52 8.87 -4.37
N TYR A 21 -7.55 8.43 -3.11
CA TYR A 21 -6.33 8.14 -2.36
C TYR A 21 -5.54 6.96 -2.93
N ALA A 22 -6.22 5.93 -3.46
CA ALA A 22 -5.55 4.84 -4.16
C ALA A 22 -4.83 5.34 -5.42
N LEU A 23 -5.49 6.21 -6.20
CA LEU A 23 -4.90 6.82 -7.39
C LEU A 23 -3.69 7.71 -7.05
N LEU A 24 -3.80 8.53 -5.99
CA LEU A 24 -2.71 9.38 -5.52
C LEU A 24 -1.53 8.56 -5.00
N GLY A 25 -1.78 7.50 -4.23
CA GLY A 25 -0.74 6.60 -3.74
C GLY A 25 0.03 5.92 -4.89
N TRP A 26 -0.67 5.46 -5.92
CA TRP A 26 -0.03 4.91 -7.11
C TRP A 26 0.79 5.95 -7.88
N ARG A 27 0.24 7.14 -8.11
CA ARG A 27 0.97 8.26 -8.76
C ARG A 27 2.20 8.66 -7.97
N ALA A 28 2.13 8.67 -6.64
CA ALA A 28 3.27 8.97 -5.78
C ALA A 28 4.38 7.94 -5.97
N MET A 29 4.07 6.64 -5.94
CA MET A 29 5.05 5.57 -6.21
C MET A 29 5.73 5.74 -7.57
N LEU A 30 4.96 5.98 -8.64
CA LEU A 30 5.53 6.18 -9.97
C LEU A 30 6.34 7.46 -10.08
N THR A 31 5.91 8.55 -9.45
CA THR A 31 6.66 9.82 -9.45
C THR A 31 7.98 9.63 -8.72
N GLU A 32 7.96 8.94 -7.59
CA GLU A 32 9.11 8.72 -6.73
C GLU A 32 10.22 7.92 -7.42
N VAL A 33 9.88 6.78 -8.05
CA VAL A 33 10.88 5.93 -8.72
C VAL A 33 11.38 6.53 -10.03
N ASN A 34 10.57 7.39 -10.68
CA ASN A 34 10.94 8.05 -11.92
C ASN A 34 11.77 9.33 -11.71
N LEU A 35 12.10 9.70 -10.47
CA LEU A 35 13.02 10.80 -10.18
C LEU A 35 14.44 10.26 -10.00
N SER A 36 15.42 11.00 -10.52
CA SER A 36 16.85 10.69 -10.41
C SER A 36 17.65 11.97 -10.14
N PRO A 37 18.82 11.88 -9.47
CA PRO A 37 19.42 10.67 -8.89
C PRO A 37 18.82 10.28 -7.54
N LYS A 38 18.78 8.97 -7.23
CA LYS A 38 18.47 8.46 -5.88
C LYS A 38 19.60 7.56 -5.35
N PRO A 39 20.59 8.12 -4.65
CA PRO A 39 21.74 7.35 -4.15
C PRO A 39 21.31 6.12 -3.32
N GLY A 40 21.69 4.93 -3.77
CA GLY A 40 21.42 3.65 -3.10
C GLY A 40 20.03 3.06 -3.35
N LEU A 41 19.08 3.81 -3.93
CA LEU A 41 17.73 3.34 -4.25
C LEU A 41 17.60 3.07 -5.77
N VAL A 42 16.58 2.30 -6.15
CA VAL A 42 16.22 2.14 -7.57
C VAL A 42 15.69 3.46 -8.12
N ASP A 43 16.19 3.85 -9.28
CA ASP A 43 15.70 5.02 -10.02
C ASP A 43 15.71 4.78 -11.54
N ARG A 44 15.57 5.85 -12.35
CA ARG A 44 15.60 5.74 -13.82
C ARG A 44 16.97 5.45 -14.41
N ILE A 45 18.04 5.74 -13.68
CA ILE A 45 19.41 5.65 -14.16
C ILE A 45 19.98 4.27 -13.82
N ASN A 46 19.72 3.74 -12.62
CA ASN A 46 20.27 2.47 -12.17
C ASN A 46 19.44 1.80 -11.06
N CYS A 47 19.82 0.57 -10.70
CA CYS A 47 19.16 -0.22 -9.65
C CYS A 47 19.59 0.15 -8.22
N GLY A 48 20.42 1.18 -8.02
CA GLY A 48 20.99 1.51 -6.73
C GLY A 48 21.79 0.35 -6.13
N ALA A 49 21.57 0.04 -4.86
CA ALA A 49 22.19 -1.09 -4.18
C ALA A 49 21.47 -2.44 -4.44
N HIS A 50 20.34 -2.43 -5.17
CA HIS A 50 19.53 -3.62 -5.37
C HIS A 50 20.11 -4.55 -6.45
N LYS A 51 20.03 -5.86 -6.20
CA LYS A 51 20.40 -6.92 -7.15
C LYS A 51 19.17 -7.68 -7.68
N ASP A 52 18.04 -7.48 -7.02
CA ASP A 52 16.78 -8.20 -7.15
C ASP A 52 15.64 -7.32 -7.66
N MET A 53 15.92 -6.04 -7.93
CA MET A 53 14.93 -5.08 -8.36
C MET A 53 15.52 -4.05 -9.33
N ALA A 54 14.87 -3.87 -10.47
CA ALA A 54 15.09 -2.79 -11.42
C ALA A 54 13.85 -1.89 -11.52
N LEU A 55 13.97 -0.78 -12.27
CA LEU A 55 12.87 0.16 -12.51
C LEU A 55 11.57 -0.55 -12.97
N GLU A 56 11.68 -1.52 -13.87
CA GLU A 56 10.52 -2.26 -14.39
C GLU A 56 9.84 -3.11 -13.31
N ASP A 57 10.62 -3.76 -12.44
CA ASP A 57 10.10 -4.54 -11.31
C ASP A 57 9.36 -3.64 -10.32
N PHE A 58 9.86 -2.42 -10.11
CA PHE A 58 9.17 -1.41 -9.32
C PHE A 58 7.84 -0.98 -9.96
N HIS A 59 7.81 -0.72 -11.27
CA HIS A 59 6.56 -0.37 -11.97
C HIS A 59 5.53 -1.49 -11.89
N ARG A 60 5.96 -2.75 -12.04
CA ARG A 60 5.10 -3.93 -11.87
C ARG A 60 4.56 -4.02 -10.45
N SER A 61 5.40 -3.81 -9.45
CA SER A 61 5.01 -3.78 -8.04
C SER A 61 4.00 -2.66 -7.77
N ALA A 62 4.24 -1.45 -8.29
CA ALA A 62 3.34 -0.31 -8.14
C ALA A 62 1.95 -0.59 -8.76
N LEU A 63 1.90 -1.25 -9.92
CA LEU A 63 0.65 -1.65 -10.55
C LEU A 63 -0.12 -2.70 -9.71
N ALA A 64 0.58 -3.68 -9.16
CA ALA A 64 -0.04 -4.65 -8.24
C ALA A 64 -0.57 -3.94 -6.98
N ILE A 65 0.23 -3.07 -6.37
CA ILE A 65 -0.16 -2.31 -5.18
C ILE A 65 -1.37 -1.42 -5.46
N GLN A 66 -1.45 -0.76 -6.64
CA GLN A 66 -2.58 0.08 -7.03
C GLN A 66 -3.92 -0.65 -6.89
N GLY A 67 -4.02 -1.89 -7.39
CA GLY A 67 -5.25 -2.69 -7.30
C GLY A 67 -5.61 -3.13 -5.87
N TRP A 68 -4.68 -3.02 -4.93
CA TRP A 68 -4.87 -3.41 -3.53
C TRP A 68 -5.03 -2.22 -2.58
N LEU A 69 -4.56 -1.02 -2.95
CA LEU A 69 -4.65 0.20 -2.13
C LEU A 69 -6.06 0.46 -1.57
N PRO A 70 -7.16 0.31 -2.32
CA PRO A 70 -8.50 0.51 -1.76
C PRO A 70 -8.79 -0.34 -0.53
N ARG A 71 -8.34 -1.60 -0.50
CA ARG A 71 -8.51 -2.52 0.63
C ARG A 71 -7.71 -2.09 1.85
N PHE A 72 -6.49 -1.59 1.63
CA PHE A 72 -5.64 -1.05 2.70
C PHE A 72 -6.25 0.22 3.30
N ILE A 73 -6.76 1.12 2.46
CA ILE A 73 -7.37 2.38 2.89
C ILE A 73 -8.67 2.12 3.67
N GLU A 74 -9.55 1.26 3.14
CA GLU A 74 -10.78 0.88 3.82
C GLU A 74 -10.50 0.21 5.17
N PHE A 75 -9.57 -0.74 5.21
CA PHE A 75 -9.18 -1.39 6.45
C PHE A 75 -8.61 -0.39 7.46
N GLY A 76 -7.70 0.49 7.03
CA GLY A 76 -7.11 1.52 7.89
C GLY A 76 -8.16 2.48 8.48
N ALA A 77 -9.16 2.87 7.68
CA ALA A 77 -10.27 3.69 8.15
C ALA A 77 -11.13 2.95 9.19
N CYS A 78 -11.45 1.66 8.95
CA CYS A 78 -12.22 0.85 9.89
C CYS A 78 -11.45 0.51 11.17
N SER A 79 -10.12 0.46 11.11
CA SER A 79 -9.27 0.07 12.23
C SER A 79 -8.69 1.25 13.00
N ALA A 80 -9.07 2.49 12.67
CA ALA A 80 -8.46 3.71 13.24
C ALA A 80 -8.53 3.79 14.77
N GLU A 81 -9.55 3.16 15.38
CA GLU A 81 -9.77 3.13 16.83
C GLU A 81 -9.41 1.77 17.46
N MET A 82 -8.88 0.83 16.68
CA MET A 82 -8.48 -0.49 17.20
C MET A 82 -7.13 -0.42 17.91
N ALA A 83 -6.92 -1.34 18.86
CA ALA A 83 -5.59 -1.56 19.43
C ALA A 83 -4.59 -2.00 18.34
N PRO A 84 -3.33 -1.52 18.35
CA PRO A 84 -2.35 -1.80 17.30
C PRO A 84 -2.15 -3.29 17.00
N GLU A 85 -2.23 -4.14 18.02
CA GLU A 85 -2.08 -5.59 17.91
C GLU A 85 -3.22 -6.22 17.07
N ALA A 86 -4.43 -5.67 17.20
CA ALA A 86 -5.59 -6.11 16.45
C ALA A 86 -5.59 -5.60 14.99
N VAL A 87 -5.00 -4.42 14.74
CA VAL A 87 -4.81 -3.87 13.39
C VAL A 87 -3.96 -4.83 12.56
N LEU A 88 -2.80 -5.26 13.07
CA LEU A 88 -1.90 -6.13 12.31
C LEU A 88 -2.52 -7.50 12.01
N HIS A 89 -3.34 -8.03 12.92
CA HIS A 89 -4.06 -9.29 12.70
C HIS A 89 -5.00 -9.21 11.50
N GLY A 90 -5.76 -8.11 11.35
CA GLY A 90 -6.65 -7.89 10.21
C GLY A 90 -5.92 -7.47 8.92
N LEU A 91 -4.82 -6.73 9.03
CA LEU A 91 -4.04 -6.26 7.88
C LEU A 91 -3.25 -7.39 7.20
N ARG A 92 -2.75 -8.35 7.98
CA ARG A 92 -1.90 -9.46 7.50
C ARG A 92 -2.49 -10.23 6.31
N PRO A 93 -3.75 -10.70 6.32
CA PRO A 93 -4.31 -11.41 5.15
C PRO A 93 -4.38 -10.54 3.90
N ILE A 94 -4.64 -9.22 4.04
CA ILE A 94 -4.64 -8.27 2.91
C ILE A 94 -3.22 -8.18 2.33
N GLY A 95 -2.21 -7.99 3.19
CA GLY A 95 -0.81 -7.93 2.79
C GLY A 95 -0.30 -9.21 2.15
N TYR A 96 -0.67 -10.38 2.68
CA TYR A 96 -0.31 -11.66 2.10
C TYR A 96 -0.89 -11.86 0.70
N GLY A 97 -2.14 -11.43 0.50
CA GLY A 97 -2.77 -11.46 -0.82
C GLY A 97 -2.06 -10.59 -1.85
N LEU A 98 -1.70 -9.35 -1.47
CA LEU A 98 -0.88 -8.47 -2.32
C LEU A 98 0.49 -9.09 -2.63
N ALA A 99 1.19 -9.61 -1.61
CA ALA A 99 2.50 -10.21 -1.77
C ALA A 99 2.47 -11.38 -2.77
N LYS A 100 1.41 -12.22 -2.72
CA LYS A 100 1.22 -13.28 -3.72
C LYS A 100 1.13 -12.73 -5.14
N VAL A 101 0.37 -11.66 -5.35
CA VAL A 101 0.26 -11.03 -6.68
C VAL A 101 1.63 -10.54 -7.16
N ILE A 102 2.35 -9.81 -6.31
CA ILE A 102 3.70 -9.29 -6.61
C ILE A 102 4.65 -10.44 -6.98
N CYS A 103 4.74 -11.49 -6.14
CA CYS A 103 5.66 -12.60 -6.36
C CYS A 103 5.26 -13.53 -7.52
N SER A 104 3.99 -13.53 -7.94
CA SER A 104 3.50 -14.36 -9.06
C SER A 104 3.67 -13.70 -10.42
N ALA A 105 4.02 -12.41 -10.48
CA ALA A 105 4.27 -11.73 -11.72
C ALA A 105 5.50 -12.36 -12.41
N PRO A 106 5.45 -12.70 -13.71
CA PRO A 106 6.56 -13.34 -14.38
C PRO A 106 7.79 -12.42 -14.32
N LEU A 107 8.87 -12.93 -13.70
CA LEU A 107 10.18 -12.28 -13.70
C LEU A 107 10.69 -12.20 -15.15
N ARG A 108 11.54 -11.21 -15.43
CA ARG A 108 12.23 -11.11 -16.72
C ARG A 108 12.91 -12.46 -17.05
N ALA A 109 12.65 -12.98 -18.24
CA ALA A 109 13.38 -14.11 -18.82
C ALA A 109 14.79 -13.69 -19.23
#